data_AF-A0A839S6V9-F1
#
_entry.id   AF-A0A839S6V9-F1
#
_cell.length_a   1.000
_cell.length_b   1.000
_cell.length_c   1.000
_cell.angle_alpha   90.00
_cell.angle_beta   90.00
_cell.angle_gamma   90.00
#
_symmetry.space_group_name_H-M   'P 1'
#
loop_
_entity.id
_entity.type
_entity.pdbx_description
1 polymer ?
#
loop_
_entity_poly.entity_id
_entity_poly.type
_entity_poly.pdbx_seq_one_letter_code
_entity_poly.pdbx_strand_id
1 'polypeptide(L)'
;MTTPDERDESRAFRLAHVPGVIPDKWVRKWGERVPDVPLQLVRVSAAEAAEHVRDGHVDAVLLRLPTDGTGLHAIPLYTEATVVVVEKEHLLTVADEVSVDDLADDVVLHPHDDTLPWERLPGQPAIARPDTTAGAIELVAAGVGVLVVPQSLARLHHRKSLTYRPLIGTEGLPVPQSQVALAWPEGETTDLMEEFIGIVRGRTVNSTRGRGPTPKQQKSSTSAREQSASTGGKQRSRSGRPGKPGRPGRPGKPGRRGKGGSGGKGGGKGRRP
;
A
#
# COMPACT_ATOMS: atom_id res chain seq x y z
N MET A 1 14.10 -3.57 50.97
CA MET A 1 12.92 -2.82 50.48
C MET A 1 13.46 -1.79 49.53
N THR A 2 13.75 -2.25 48.31
CA THR A 2 14.44 -1.48 47.27
C THR A 2 13.35 -1.06 46.31
N THR A 3 13.19 0.25 46.15
CA THR A 3 12.21 0.89 45.28
C THR A 3 12.35 0.35 43.85
N PRO A 4 11.25 0.05 43.13
CA PRO A 4 11.32 -0.36 41.74
C PRO A 4 11.85 0.80 40.88
N ASP A 5 12.59 0.40 39.86
CA ASP A 5 13.34 1.19 38.90
C ASP A 5 12.52 2.33 38.25
N GLU A 6 12.76 3.58 38.65
CA GLU A 6 12.28 4.81 37.97
C GLU A 6 13.05 5.09 36.65
N ARG A 7 13.77 4.11 36.08
CA ARG A 7 14.59 4.29 34.84
C ARG A 7 13.89 3.93 33.53
N ASP A 8 12.60 3.62 33.53
CA ASP A 8 11.89 3.22 32.29
C ASP A 8 11.03 4.33 31.66
N GLU A 9 10.97 5.54 32.25
CA GLU A 9 10.10 6.64 31.79
C GLU A 9 10.71 7.54 30.68
N SER A 10 11.79 7.14 30.01
CA SER A 10 12.38 7.99 28.95
C SER A 10 13.02 7.26 27.77
N ARG A 11 12.75 5.96 27.59
CA ARG A 11 13.29 5.24 26.43
C ARG A 11 12.41 5.48 25.20
N ALA A 12 12.98 6.07 24.15
CA ALA A 12 12.31 6.17 22.86
C ALA A 12 12.11 4.78 22.21
N PHE A 13 11.00 4.60 21.49
CA PHE A 13 10.79 3.43 20.62
C PHE A 13 11.48 3.66 19.27
N ARG A 14 12.51 2.87 18.95
CA ARG A 14 13.33 3.04 17.74
C ARG A 14 12.82 2.15 16.63
N LEU A 15 12.33 2.76 15.56
CA LEU A 15 11.84 2.08 14.36
C LEU A 15 12.78 2.35 13.19
N ALA A 16 13.49 1.31 12.74
CA ALA A 16 14.23 1.38 11.50
C ALA A 16 13.32 1.26 10.27
N HIS A 17 13.73 1.83 9.14
CA HIS A 17 13.09 1.58 7.86
C HIS A 17 14.10 1.65 6.70
N VAL A 18 13.92 0.77 5.72
CA VAL A 18 14.72 0.73 4.49
C VAL A 18 14.28 1.83 3.50
N PRO A 19 15.11 2.18 2.48
CA PRO A 19 14.75 3.19 1.49
C PRO A 19 13.43 2.88 0.78
N GLY A 20 12.59 3.89 0.55
CA GLY A 20 11.32 3.78 -0.16
C GLY A 20 10.14 3.35 0.72
N VAL A 21 10.39 2.80 1.92
CA VAL A 21 9.32 2.53 2.88
C VAL A 21 8.96 3.80 3.64
N ILE A 22 7.66 4.14 3.67
CA ILE A 22 7.12 5.35 4.30
C ILE A 22 6.38 4.98 5.59
N PRO A 23 6.96 5.22 6.78
CA PRO A 23 6.38 4.82 8.07
C PRO A 23 5.34 5.80 8.64
N ASP A 24 5.16 6.97 8.02
CA ASP A 24 4.44 8.15 8.56
C ASP A 24 3.08 7.82 9.20
N LYS A 25 2.30 6.93 8.57
CA LYS A 25 0.98 6.53 9.08
C LYS A 25 1.08 5.87 10.46
N TRP A 26 2.09 5.02 10.68
CA TRP A 26 2.29 4.33 11.96
C TRP A 26 2.92 5.25 12.98
N VAL A 27 3.85 6.12 12.57
CA VAL A 27 4.44 7.15 13.43
C VAL A 27 3.36 8.08 13.99
N ARG A 28 2.45 8.57 13.15
CA ARG A 28 1.34 9.41 13.58
C ARG A 28 0.44 8.70 14.60
N LYS A 29 0.05 7.46 14.30
CA LYS A 29 -0.77 6.65 15.20
C LYS A 29 -0.08 6.31 16.51
N TRP A 30 1.25 6.14 16.50
CA TRP A 30 2.03 5.95 17.72
C TRP A 30 1.96 7.19 18.60
N GLY A 31 2.25 8.37 18.06
CA GLY A 31 2.16 9.63 18.83
C GLY A 31 0.76 9.93 19.37
N GLU A 32 -0.30 9.45 18.69
CA GLU A 32 -1.68 9.54 19.18
C GLU A 32 -1.97 8.58 20.37
N ARG A 33 -1.25 7.45 20.48
CA ARG A 33 -1.57 6.36 21.45
C ARG A 33 -0.62 6.24 22.61
N VAL A 34 0.65 6.51 22.36
CA VAL A 34 1.73 6.40 23.32
C VAL A 34 2.44 7.76 23.35
N PRO A 35 1.73 8.85 23.72
CA PRO A 35 2.27 10.20 23.62
C PRO A 35 3.50 10.42 24.51
N ASP A 36 3.61 9.66 25.60
CA ASP A 36 4.71 9.76 26.57
C ASP A 36 5.99 9.06 26.09
N VAL A 37 5.93 8.22 25.04
CA VAL A 37 7.08 7.52 24.49
C VAL A 37 7.34 8.00 23.06
N PRO A 38 8.41 8.78 22.80
CA PRO A 38 8.70 9.23 21.44
C PRO A 38 9.08 8.05 20.54
N LEU A 39 8.63 8.06 19.28
CA LEU A 39 9.09 7.14 18.25
C LEU A 39 10.20 7.79 17.42
N GLN A 40 11.38 7.19 17.44
CA GLN A 40 12.53 7.62 16.67
C GLN A 40 12.68 6.80 15.40
N LEU A 41 12.69 7.47 14.24
CA LEU A 41 12.94 6.83 12.96
C LEU A 41 14.45 6.71 12.70
N VAL A 42 14.89 5.53 12.31
CA VAL A 42 16.27 5.25 11.90
C VAL A 42 16.26 4.79 10.45
N ARG A 43 17.08 5.41 9.60
CA ARG A 43 17.27 4.93 8.22
C ARG A 43 18.41 3.92 8.21
N VAL A 44 18.17 2.78 7.59
CA VAL A 44 19.15 1.70 7.43
C VAL A 44 19.17 1.25 5.98
N SER A 45 20.29 0.70 5.51
CA SER A 45 20.31 0.05 4.19
C SER A 45 19.46 -1.21 4.21
N ALA A 46 19.06 -1.71 3.03
CA ALA A 46 18.33 -2.98 2.95
C ALA A 46 19.16 -4.16 3.49
N ALA A 47 20.48 -4.15 3.24
CA ALA A 47 21.40 -5.20 3.66
C ALA A 47 21.57 -5.27 5.19
N GLU A 48 21.63 -4.11 5.86
CA GLU A 48 21.89 -4.05 7.32
C GLU A 48 20.62 -4.12 8.17
N ALA A 49 19.43 -4.07 7.54
CA ALA A 49 18.16 -3.90 8.23
C ALA A 49 17.86 -5.00 9.25
N ALA A 50 18.10 -6.26 8.87
CA ALA A 50 17.86 -7.41 9.74
C ALA A 50 18.88 -7.48 10.90
N GLU A 51 20.15 -7.17 10.64
CA GLU A 51 21.20 -7.14 11.67
C GLU A 51 20.96 -6.04 12.70
N HIS A 52 20.55 -4.85 12.28
CA HIS A 52 20.26 -3.74 13.20
C HIS A 52 19.21 -4.10 14.28
N VAL A 53 18.20 -4.89 13.91
CA VAL A 53 17.18 -5.32 14.86
C VAL A 53 17.66 -6.51 15.71
N ARG A 54 18.45 -7.43 15.15
CA ARG A 54 19.07 -8.54 15.91
C ARG A 54 20.05 -8.05 16.97
N ASP A 55 20.84 -7.04 16.65
CA ASP A 55 21.86 -6.46 17.53
C ASP A 55 21.26 -5.50 18.57
N GLY A 56 19.94 -5.27 18.53
CA GLY A 56 19.24 -4.38 19.47
C GLY A 56 19.52 -2.89 19.25
N HIS A 57 20.07 -2.51 18.09
CA HIS A 57 20.24 -1.10 17.71
C HIS A 57 18.91 -0.40 17.47
N VAL A 58 17.87 -1.15 17.10
CA VAL A 58 16.48 -0.70 16.99
C VAL A 58 15.53 -1.73 17.59
N ASP A 59 14.31 -1.30 17.89
CA ASP A 59 13.31 -2.16 18.52
C ASP A 59 12.50 -2.93 17.47
N ALA A 60 12.31 -2.33 16.30
CA ALA A 60 11.71 -2.96 15.14
C ALA A 60 12.25 -2.34 13.84
N VAL A 61 12.04 -3.04 12.74
CA VAL A 61 12.44 -2.58 11.40
C VAL A 61 11.34 -2.83 10.37
N LEU A 62 11.14 -1.88 9.47
CA LEU A 62 10.37 -2.05 8.26
C LEU A 62 11.32 -2.38 7.10
N LEU A 63 11.30 -3.63 6.65
CA LEU A 63 12.20 -4.17 5.64
C LEU A 63 11.44 -4.86 4.50
N ARG A 64 12.17 -5.27 3.45
CA ARG A 64 11.62 -6.04 2.32
C ARG A 64 11.94 -7.52 2.49
N LEU A 65 10.98 -8.36 2.15
CA LEU A 65 11.14 -9.80 1.99
C LEU A 65 11.37 -10.14 0.50
N PRO A 66 12.16 -11.18 0.19
CA PRO A 66 12.83 -12.07 1.15
C PRO A 66 14.06 -11.44 1.82
N THR A 67 14.30 -11.80 3.08
CA THR A 67 15.51 -11.48 3.85
C THR A 67 15.80 -12.64 4.81
N ASP A 68 17.00 -12.69 5.39
CA ASP A 68 17.31 -13.63 6.47
C ASP A 68 16.51 -13.30 7.75
N GLY A 69 15.46 -14.08 7.99
CA GLY A 69 14.56 -13.97 9.14
C GLY A 69 15.05 -14.68 10.40
N THR A 70 16.27 -15.22 10.42
CA THR A 70 16.79 -15.95 11.59
C THR A 70 16.76 -15.07 12.85
N GLY A 71 16.10 -15.55 13.90
CA GLY A 71 15.95 -14.85 15.18
C GLY A 71 14.98 -13.66 15.16
N LEU A 72 14.17 -13.53 14.11
CA LEU A 72 13.20 -12.44 13.94
C LEU A 72 11.79 -12.96 13.74
N HIS A 73 10.84 -12.35 14.46
CA HIS A 73 9.45 -12.35 14.04
C HIS A 73 9.26 -11.39 12.88
N ALA A 74 8.37 -11.72 11.95
CA ALA A 74 7.99 -10.83 10.86
C ALA A 74 6.48 -10.89 10.55
N ILE A 75 5.87 -9.74 10.29
CA ILE A 75 4.50 -9.63 9.76
C ILE A 75 4.54 -8.92 8.40
N PRO A 76 4.15 -9.63 7.32
CA PRO A 76 3.87 -9.01 6.04
C PRO A 76 2.83 -7.90 6.12
N LEU A 77 3.11 -6.76 5.49
CA LEU A 77 2.24 -5.58 5.52
C LEU A 77 1.58 -5.34 4.17
N TYR A 78 2.37 -5.25 3.11
CA TYR A 78 1.89 -5.08 1.74
C TYR A 78 2.93 -5.56 0.73
N THR A 79 2.46 -6.00 -0.42
CA THR A 79 3.29 -6.31 -1.58
C THR A 79 3.43 -5.06 -2.45
N GLU A 80 4.65 -4.80 -2.91
CA GLU A 80 4.97 -3.69 -3.80
C GLU A 80 4.83 -4.14 -5.25
N ALA A 81 4.28 -3.28 -6.10
CA ALA A 81 4.33 -3.49 -7.54
C ALA A 81 5.78 -3.37 -8.03
N THR A 82 6.21 -4.28 -8.88
CA THR A 82 7.51 -4.21 -9.56
C THR A 82 7.34 -3.41 -10.85
N VAL A 83 8.26 -2.46 -11.09
CA VAL A 83 8.22 -1.55 -12.23
C VAL A 83 9.58 -1.48 -12.90
N VAL A 84 9.58 -1.26 -14.21
CA VAL A 84 10.79 -0.87 -14.94
C VAL A 84 10.88 0.65 -14.99
N VAL A 85 12.01 1.19 -14.57
CA VAL A 85 12.37 2.60 -14.65
C VAL A 85 13.16 2.83 -15.94
N VAL A 86 12.73 3.81 -16.71
CA VAL A 86 13.27 4.16 -18.02
C VAL A 86 13.41 5.67 -18.16
N GLU A 87 14.29 6.09 -19.06
CA GLU A 87 14.32 7.46 -19.56
C GLU A 87 13.01 7.75 -20.35
N LYS A 88 12.55 9.00 -20.35
CA LYS A 88 11.21 9.37 -20.87
C LYS A 88 11.05 9.23 -22.39
N GLU A 89 12.13 9.24 -23.16
CA GLU A 89 12.14 9.05 -24.60
C GLU A 89 12.39 7.58 -24.99
N HIS A 90 12.53 6.68 -24.01
CA HIS A 90 12.70 5.24 -24.23
C HIS A 90 11.48 4.60 -24.93
N LEU A 91 11.70 3.63 -25.82
CA LEU A 91 10.65 2.98 -26.62
C LEU A 91 9.57 2.34 -25.75
N LEU A 92 9.95 1.77 -24.60
CA LEU A 92 9.04 1.17 -23.62
C LEU A 92 7.99 2.13 -23.04
N THR A 93 8.15 3.45 -23.23
CA THR A 93 7.17 4.43 -22.76
C THR A 93 5.88 4.46 -23.59
N VAL A 94 5.88 3.83 -24.77
CA VAL A 94 4.73 3.75 -25.68
C VAL A 94 3.60 2.86 -25.12
N ALA A 95 3.94 1.88 -24.28
CA ALA A 95 2.96 1.02 -23.63
C ALA A 95 2.67 1.48 -22.19
N ASP A 96 1.47 1.17 -21.69
CA ASP A 96 1.09 1.45 -20.30
C ASP A 96 1.67 0.43 -19.31
N GLU A 97 1.96 -0.78 -19.79
CA GLU A 97 2.62 -1.88 -19.06
C GLU A 97 3.65 -2.53 -19.98
N VAL A 98 4.70 -3.10 -19.39
CA VAL A 98 5.82 -3.71 -20.10
C VAL A 98 5.93 -5.16 -19.65
N SER A 99 6.16 -6.10 -20.56
CA SER A 99 6.46 -7.48 -20.20
C SER A 99 7.96 -7.68 -19.99
N VAL A 100 8.34 -8.72 -19.25
CA VAL A 100 9.75 -9.10 -19.12
C VAL A 100 10.42 -9.40 -20.47
N ASP A 101 9.67 -9.89 -21.46
CA ASP A 101 10.20 -10.22 -22.78
C ASP A 101 10.53 -8.97 -23.60
N ASP A 102 9.83 -7.85 -23.34
CA ASP A 102 10.11 -6.55 -23.98
C ASP A 102 11.47 -5.97 -23.56
N LEU A 103 12.05 -6.45 -22.46
CA LEU A 103 13.36 -6.02 -21.95
C LEU A 103 14.52 -6.82 -22.54
N ALA A 104 14.27 -7.83 -23.38
CA ALA A 104 15.29 -8.79 -23.81
C ALA A 104 16.49 -8.14 -24.52
N ASP A 105 16.25 -7.05 -25.24
CA ASP A 105 17.27 -6.30 -25.98
C ASP A 105 17.85 -5.11 -25.19
N ASP A 106 17.28 -4.78 -24.04
CA ASP A 106 17.72 -3.68 -23.19
C ASP A 106 18.84 -4.10 -22.24
N VAL A 107 19.74 -3.15 -21.94
CA VAL A 107 20.69 -3.30 -20.83
C VAL A 107 19.94 -3.12 -19.52
N VAL A 108 19.81 -4.20 -18.74
CA VAL A 108 19.20 -4.18 -17.41
C VAL A 108 20.28 -3.97 -16.36
N LEU A 109 20.21 -2.83 -15.68
CA LEU A 109 21.07 -2.49 -14.56
C LEU A 109 20.64 -3.31 -13.33
N HIS A 110 21.62 -3.90 -12.65
CA HIS A 110 21.40 -4.72 -11.46
C HIS A 110 22.34 -4.23 -10.33
N PRO A 111 21.90 -3.31 -9.47
CA PRO A 111 22.74 -2.75 -8.42
C PRO A 111 23.03 -3.78 -7.32
N HIS A 112 24.09 -3.57 -6.53
CA HIS A 112 24.46 -4.48 -5.43
C HIS A 112 23.46 -4.50 -4.27
N ASP A 113 22.68 -3.44 -4.09
CA ASP A 113 21.62 -3.31 -3.09
C ASP A 113 20.22 -3.70 -3.62
N ASP A 114 20.13 -4.41 -4.76
CA ASP A 114 18.85 -4.85 -5.31
C ASP A 114 18.10 -5.73 -4.30
N THR A 115 16.78 -5.51 -4.24
CA THR A 115 15.86 -6.17 -3.31
C THR A 115 14.95 -7.17 -3.99
N LEU A 116 15.05 -7.30 -5.32
CA LEU A 116 14.29 -8.27 -6.11
C LEU A 116 15.09 -9.57 -6.30
N PRO A 117 14.58 -10.73 -5.86
CA PRO A 117 15.28 -12.01 -5.99
C PRO A 117 15.13 -12.58 -7.42
N TRP A 118 15.80 -11.97 -8.40
CA TRP A 118 15.80 -12.47 -9.79
C TRP A 118 16.52 -13.81 -9.91
N GLU A 119 15.86 -14.81 -10.50
CA GLU A 119 16.52 -16.05 -10.94
C GLU A 119 17.44 -15.79 -12.14
N ARG A 120 16.97 -14.94 -13.06
CA ARG A 120 17.68 -14.44 -14.23
C ARG A 120 17.14 -13.05 -14.56
N LEU A 121 18.03 -12.14 -14.96
CA LEU A 121 17.61 -10.81 -15.40
C LEU A 121 16.76 -10.90 -16.68
N PRO A 122 15.74 -10.05 -16.85
CA PRO A 122 14.84 -10.07 -18.02
C PRO A 122 15.46 -9.50 -19.31
N GLY A 123 16.71 -9.02 -19.26
CA GLY A 123 17.42 -8.45 -20.40
C GLY A 123 18.93 -8.65 -20.31
N GLN A 124 19.68 -7.86 -21.08
CA GLN A 124 21.13 -7.98 -21.15
C GLN A 124 21.78 -7.42 -19.87
N PRO A 125 22.66 -8.15 -19.18
CA PRO A 125 23.33 -7.62 -18.01
C PRO A 125 24.30 -6.49 -18.41
N ALA A 126 24.34 -5.42 -17.62
CA ALA A 126 25.38 -4.41 -17.76
C ALA A 126 26.78 -4.99 -17.48
N ILE A 127 27.81 -4.44 -18.12
CA ILE A 127 29.21 -4.87 -17.95
C ILE A 127 29.66 -4.81 -16.49
N ALA A 128 29.24 -3.76 -15.78
CA ALA A 128 29.52 -3.56 -14.36
C ALA A 128 28.22 -3.28 -13.61
N ARG A 129 28.14 -3.82 -12.40
CA ARG A 129 27.00 -3.59 -11.51
C ARG A 129 27.20 -2.26 -10.76
N PRO A 130 26.19 -1.38 -10.71
CA PRO A 130 26.25 -0.20 -9.87
C PRO A 130 26.28 -0.58 -8.38
N ASP A 131 26.96 0.21 -7.55
CA ASP A 131 27.01 -0.05 -6.11
C ASP A 131 25.64 0.08 -5.44
N THR A 132 24.82 1.02 -5.91
CA THR A 132 23.53 1.35 -5.30
C THR A 132 22.43 1.55 -6.33
N THR A 133 21.19 1.39 -5.88
CA THR A 133 19.98 1.68 -6.67
C THR A 133 19.97 3.15 -7.11
N ALA A 134 20.42 4.07 -6.24
CA ALA A 134 20.56 5.48 -6.60
C ALA A 134 21.57 5.68 -7.75
N GLY A 135 22.72 5.01 -7.70
CA GLY A 135 23.71 5.04 -8.78
C GLY A 135 23.18 4.45 -10.09
N ALA A 136 22.44 3.34 -10.01
CA ALA A 136 21.76 2.76 -11.17
C ALA A 136 20.74 3.74 -11.79
N ILE A 137 19.98 4.46 -10.97
CA ILE A 137 19.03 5.49 -11.44
C ILE A 137 19.73 6.60 -12.24
N GLU A 138 20.93 7.05 -11.81
CA GLU A 138 21.70 8.03 -12.56
C GLU A 138 22.12 7.52 -13.94
N LEU A 139 22.46 6.23 -14.06
CA LEU A 139 22.78 5.59 -15.33
C LEU A 139 21.55 5.46 -16.24
N VAL A 140 20.37 5.10 -15.70
CA VAL A 140 19.11 5.13 -16.46
C VAL A 140 18.85 6.54 -17.00
N ALA A 141 19.05 7.56 -16.16
CA ALA A 141 18.83 8.95 -16.56
C ALA A 141 19.81 9.43 -17.65
N ALA A 142 20.97 8.78 -17.78
CA ALA A 142 21.94 9.00 -18.85
C ALA A 142 21.67 8.13 -20.10
N GLY A 143 20.60 7.34 -20.13
CA GLY A 143 20.24 6.47 -21.24
C GLY A 143 21.11 5.21 -21.38
N VAL A 144 21.82 4.81 -20.32
CA VAL A 144 22.72 3.64 -20.36
C VAL A 144 21.96 2.31 -20.38
N GLY A 145 20.74 2.30 -19.85
CA GLY A 145 19.91 1.11 -19.77
C GLY A 145 18.66 1.36 -18.95
N VAL A 146 18.02 0.27 -18.51
CA VAL A 146 16.80 0.27 -17.71
C VAL A 146 17.07 -0.33 -16.33
N LEU A 147 16.21 -0.04 -15.36
CA LEU A 147 16.33 -0.58 -14.00
C LEU A 147 14.99 -1.10 -13.52
N VAL A 148 14.94 -2.34 -13.05
CA VAL A 148 13.72 -2.91 -12.46
C VAL A 148 13.79 -2.83 -10.94
N VAL A 149 12.78 -2.23 -10.31
CA VAL A 149 12.72 -2.01 -8.86
C VAL A 149 11.28 -2.09 -8.33
N PRO A 150 11.10 -2.26 -7.01
CA PRO A 150 9.82 -1.95 -6.37
C PRO A 150 9.40 -0.50 -6.66
N GLN A 151 8.10 -0.28 -6.91
CA GLN A 151 7.56 1.04 -7.27
C GLN A 151 7.89 2.13 -6.23
N SER A 152 8.03 1.76 -4.95
CA SER A 152 8.41 2.70 -3.90
C SER A 152 9.82 3.29 -4.11
N LEU A 153 10.78 2.50 -4.59
CA LEU A 153 12.13 2.98 -4.93
C LEU A 153 12.10 3.85 -6.19
N ALA A 154 11.31 3.48 -7.19
CA ALA A 154 11.10 4.33 -8.37
C ALA A 154 10.51 5.70 -7.99
N ARG A 155 9.58 5.75 -7.02
CA ARG A 155 9.03 7.00 -6.48
C ARG A 155 10.05 7.77 -5.64
N LEU A 156 10.83 7.08 -4.80
CA LEU A 156 11.88 7.69 -3.98
C LEU A 156 12.91 8.43 -4.84
N HIS A 157 13.33 7.80 -5.94
CA HIS A 157 14.35 8.31 -6.85
C HIS A 157 13.77 9.03 -8.08
N HIS A 158 12.51 9.46 -8.00
CA HIS A 158 11.87 10.16 -9.11
C HIS A 158 12.64 11.43 -9.52
N ARG A 159 12.82 11.61 -10.82
CA ARG A 159 13.39 12.82 -11.43
C ARG A 159 12.74 13.10 -12.77
N LYS A 160 12.85 14.35 -13.23
CA LYS A 160 12.13 14.85 -14.41
C LYS A 160 12.39 14.08 -15.71
N SER A 161 13.58 13.50 -15.88
CA SER A 161 13.96 12.76 -17.08
C SER A 161 13.54 11.28 -17.06
N LEU A 162 12.97 10.80 -15.95
CA LEU A 162 12.61 9.40 -15.80
C LEU A 162 11.09 9.20 -15.72
N THR A 163 10.66 8.02 -16.11
CA THR A 163 9.32 7.48 -15.86
C THR A 163 9.43 6.00 -15.51
N TYR A 164 8.32 5.38 -15.14
CA TYR A 164 8.29 3.94 -14.91
C TYR A 164 7.02 3.33 -15.50
N ARG A 165 7.08 2.02 -15.79
CA ARG A 165 5.94 1.20 -16.22
C ARG A 165 5.82 -0.04 -15.35
N PRO A 166 4.60 -0.49 -14.98
CA PRO A 166 4.39 -1.80 -14.39
C PRO A 166 5.05 -2.88 -15.25
N LEU A 167 5.79 -3.78 -14.60
CA LEU A 167 6.43 -4.91 -15.25
C LEU A 167 5.58 -6.16 -15.02
N ILE A 168 5.23 -6.85 -16.11
CA ILE A 168 4.41 -8.05 -16.10
C ILE A 168 5.28 -9.26 -16.46
N GLY A 169 5.14 -10.34 -15.69
CA GLY A 169 5.84 -11.60 -15.96
C GLY A 169 5.20 -12.40 -17.09
N THR A 170 5.99 -13.28 -17.70
CA THR A 170 5.53 -14.28 -18.66
C THR A 170 5.67 -15.67 -18.06
N GLU A 171 5.09 -16.70 -18.69
CA GLU A 171 5.20 -18.09 -18.19
C GLU A 171 6.66 -18.55 -18.04
N GLY A 172 7.57 -18.03 -18.88
CA GLY A 172 8.99 -18.38 -18.87
C GLY A 172 9.85 -17.56 -17.90
N LEU A 173 9.35 -16.42 -17.41
CA LEU A 173 10.05 -15.59 -16.44
C LEU A 173 9.04 -14.78 -15.60
N PRO A 174 8.67 -15.26 -14.39
CA PRO A 174 7.81 -14.49 -13.50
C PRO A 174 8.55 -13.26 -12.96
N VAL A 175 7.80 -12.19 -12.70
CA VAL A 175 8.36 -10.99 -12.06
C VAL A 175 8.45 -11.24 -10.55
N PRO A 176 9.64 -11.14 -9.94
CA PRO A 176 9.78 -11.26 -8.49
C PRO A 176 9.02 -10.15 -7.80
N GLN A 177 8.38 -10.49 -6.68
CA GLN A 177 7.66 -9.54 -5.85
C GLN A 177 8.52 -9.13 -4.65
N SER A 178 8.42 -7.86 -4.27
CA SER A 178 8.92 -7.36 -3.00
C SER A 178 7.75 -7.21 -2.03
N GLN A 179 7.93 -7.66 -0.79
CA GLN A 179 6.93 -7.49 0.26
C GLN A 179 7.51 -6.72 1.44
N VAL A 180 6.87 -5.61 1.81
CA VAL A 180 7.26 -4.86 3.01
C VAL A 180 6.69 -5.56 4.24
N ALA A 181 7.55 -5.82 5.21
CA ALA A 181 7.22 -6.45 6.49
C ALA A 181 7.69 -5.60 7.66
N LEU A 182 6.99 -5.73 8.79
CA LEU A 182 7.50 -5.33 10.10
C LEU A 182 8.24 -6.52 10.69
N ALA A 183 9.50 -6.35 11.07
CA ALA A 183 10.30 -7.37 11.75
C ALA A 183 10.81 -6.87 13.11
N TRP A 184 10.91 -7.79 14.08
CA TRP A 184 11.40 -7.54 15.44
C TRP A 184 11.99 -8.83 16.04
N PRO A 185 12.77 -8.79 17.13
CA PRO A 185 13.41 -9.97 17.69
C PRO A 185 12.42 -11.06 18.12
N GLU A 186 12.79 -12.34 17.97
CA GLU A 186 11.94 -13.49 18.33
C GLU A 186 11.69 -13.65 19.85
N GLY A 187 12.52 -13.00 20.68
CA GLY A 187 12.46 -13.06 22.14
C GLY A 187 11.22 -12.43 22.78
N GLU A 188 11.30 -12.20 24.10
CA GLU A 188 10.21 -11.59 24.86
C GLU A 188 9.81 -10.23 24.28
N THR A 189 8.57 -10.13 23.81
CA THR A 189 8.01 -8.90 23.27
C THR A 189 7.64 -7.95 24.40
N THR A 190 8.13 -6.71 24.31
CA THR A 190 7.78 -5.65 25.26
C THR A 190 6.37 -5.12 25.01
N ASP A 191 5.73 -4.53 26.03
CA ASP A 191 4.42 -3.88 25.92
C ASP A 191 4.40 -2.82 24.79
N LEU A 192 5.50 -2.08 24.62
CA LEU A 192 5.66 -1.10 23.54
C LEU A 192 5.64 -1.76 22.16
N MET A 193 6.31 -2.90 22.01
CA MET A 193 6.29 -3.67 20.76
C MET A 193 4.89 -4.21 20.48
N GLU A 194 4.19 -4.75 21.49
CA GLU A 194 2.82 -5.23 21.34
C GLU A 194 1.85 -4.13 20.90
N GLU A 195 1.98 -2.93 21.47
CA GLU A 195 1.19 -1.77 21.06
C GLU A 195 1.53 -1.38 19.61
N PHE A 196 2.81 -1.35 19.22
CA PHE A 196 3.20 -1.04 17.85
C PHE A 196 2.66 -2.08 16.86
N ILE A 197 2.73 -3.36 17.17
CA ILE A 197 2.09 -4.44 16.39
C ILE A 197 0.58 -4.18 16.28
N GLY A 198 -0.06 -3.70 17.35
CA GLY A 198 -1.47 -3.32 17.33
C GLY A 198 -1.78 -2.16 16.39
N ILE A 199 -0.96 -1.12 16.40
CA ILE A 199 -1.05 0.01 15.47
C ILE A 199 -0.89 -0.44 14.02
N VAL A 200 0.11 -1.28 13.75
CA VAL A 200 0.41 -1.79 12.40
C VAL A 200 -0.73 -2.66 11.87
N ARG A 201 -1.27 -3.56 12.71
CA ARG A 201 -2.46 -4.38 12.38
C ARG A 201 -3.78 -3.60 12.37
N GLY A 202 -3.76 -2.31 12.71
CA GLY A 202 -4.94 -1.46 12.70
C GLY A 202 -5.95 -1.72 13.82
N ARG A 203 -5.56 -2.40 14.91
CA ARG A 203 -6.40 -2.54 16.12
C ARG A 203 -6.78 -1.15 16.60
N THR A 204 -8.06 -0.87 16.84
CA THR A 204 -8.53 0.42 17.38
C THR A 204 -8.36 0.50 18.90
N VAL A 205 -8.23 1.70 19.46
CA VAL A 205 -8.02 1.95 20.91
C VAL A 205 -9.08 1.28 21.81
N ASN A 206 -10.30 1.05 21.28
CA ASN A 206 -11.38 0.36 21.99
C ASN A 206 -11.35 -1.18 21.92
N SER A 207 -10.31 -1.81 21.37
CA SER A 207 -10.20 -3.27 21.29
C SER A 207 -9.39 -3.85 22.45
N THR A 208 -9.81 -3.55 23.69
CA THR A 208 -9.36 -4.26 24.88
C THR A 208 -10.20 -5.52 25.10
N ARG A 209 -9.91 -6.58 24.34
CA ARG A 209 -10.18 -7.94 24.88
C ARG A 209 -9.02 -8.27 25.80
N GLY A 210 -9.18 -8.03 27.10
CA GLY A 210 -8.19 -8.49 28.08
C GLY A 210 -7.99 -7.69 29.37
N ARG A 211 -8.85 -6.72 29.72
CA ARG A 211 -8.94 -6.24 31.11
C ARG A 211 -10.41 -5.92 31.41
N GLY A 212 -11.16 -6.97 31.71
CA GLY A 212 -12.57 -6.82 32.08
C GLY A 212 -12.69 -6.05 33.41
N PRO A 213 -13.57 -5.05 33.51
CA PRO A 213 -14.11 -4.68 34.81
C PRO A 213 -14.98 -5.85 35.30
N THR A 214 -14.65 -6.38 36.47
CA THR A 214 -15.44 -7.36 37.23
C THR A 214 -16.93 -6.99 37.19
N PRO A 215 -17.82 -7.87 36.68
CA PRO A 215 -19.25 -7.63 36.74
C PRO A 215 -19.71 -7.67 38.20
N LYS A 216 -20.17 -6.53 38.72
CA LYS A 216 -20.92 -6.50 39.98
C LYS A 216 -22.20 -7.33 39.79
N GLN A 217 -22.38 -8.32 40.66
CA GLN A 217 -23.59 -9.12 40.83
C GLN A 217 -24.83 -8.21 40.85
N GLN A 218 -25.68 -8.34 39.84
CA GLN A 218 -27.02 -7.77 39.87
C GLN A 218 -27.98 -8.87 40.30
N LYS A 219 -28.44 -8.75 41.55
CA LYS A 219 -29.40 -9.66 42.20
C LYS A 219 -30.68 -9.72 41.38
N SER A 220 -31.09 -10.95 41.10
CA SER A 220 -32.40 -11.34 40.60
C SER A 220 -33.51 -10.93 41.59
N SER A 221 -34.49 -10.15 41.13
CA SER A 221 -35.79 -10.05 41.77
C SER A 221 -36.85 -10.67 40.89
N THR A 222 -37.32 -11.82 41.34
CA THR A 222 -38.45 -12.60 40.85
C THR A 222 -39.77 -11.86 41.12
N SER A 223 -40.67 -11.79 40.14
CA SER A 223 -42.11 -11.88 40.38
C SER A 223 -42.85 -12.17 39.07
N ALA A 224 -43.27 -13.43 38.91
CA ALA A 224 -44.35 -13.81 38.01
C ALA A 224 -45.69 -13.68 38.75
N ARG A 225 -46.78 -13.55 37.97
CA ARG A 225 -48.13 -14.13 38.13
C ARG A 225 -49.24 -13.12 37.82
N GLU A 226 -49.85 -13.24 36.62
CA GLU A 226 -51.27 -13.62 36.35
C GLU A 226 -52.23 -12.42 36.38
N GLN A 227 -53.40 -12.36 35.75
CA GLN A 227 -54.11 -12.98 34.62
C GLN A 227 -55.50 -12.30 34.66
N SER A 228 -56.12 -11.97 33.52
CA SER A 228 -57.58 -12.06 33.21
C SER A 228 -57.91 -11.15 32.00
N ALA A 229 -58.25 -11.73 30.82
CA ALA A 229 -59.60 -12.07 30.35
C ALA A 229 -60.43 -10.82 29.97
N SER A 230 -61.17 -10.71 28.87
CA SER A 230 -61.52 -11.55 27.71
C SER A 230 -62.35 -10.68 26.74
N THR A 231 -62.85 -11.28 25.64
CA THR A 231 -63.76 -10.77 24.59
C THR A 231 -63.09 -10.02 23.43
N GLY A 232 -63.31 -10.33 22.15
CA GLY A 232 -64.13 -11.31 21.45
C GLY A 232 -64.22 -10.89 19.97
N GLY A 233 -64.24 -11.82 19.02
CA GLY A 233 -64.64 -11.52 17.63
C GLY A 233 -63.89 -12.25 16.50
N LYS A 234 -64.59 -13.22 15.89
CA LYS A 234 -64.45 -13.85 14.55
C LYS A 234 -63.99 -12.86 13.44
N GLN A 235 -63.42 -13.20 12.27
CA GLN A 235 -63.51 -14.38 11.41
C GLN A 235 -62.44 -14.32 10.29
N ARG A 236 -62.24 -15.47 9.61
CA ARG A 236 -61.46 -15.78 8.39
C ARG A 236 -61.82 -14.82 7.21
N SER A 237 -61.10 -14.60 6.11
CA SER A 237 -60.31 -15.47 5.23
C SER A 237 -59.66 -14.69 4.06
N ARG A 238 -58.50 -15.18 3.58
CA ARG A 238 -58.03 -15.36 2.18
C ARG A 238 -58.21 -14.27 1.08
N SER A 239 -57.05 -13.98 0.48
CA SER A 239 -56.72 -13.89 -0.97
C SER A 239 -57.36 -12.82 -1.87
N GLY A 240 -56.49 -12.07 -2.59
CA GLY A 240 -56.86 -11.44 -3.86
C GLY A 240 -56.03 -10.21 -4.26
N ARG A 241 -54.90 -10.39 -4.94
CA ARG A 241 -54.47 -9.50 -6.05
C ARG A 241 -55.32 -9.89 -7.30
N PRO A 242 -55.48 -9.11 -8.38
CA PRO A 242 -54.64 -7.99 -8.86
C PRO A 242 -55.43 -6.78 -9.45
N GLY A 243 -54.72 -5.75 -9.94
CA GLY A 243 -55.28 -4.82 -10.94
C GLY A 243 -54.74 -3.38 -10.94
N LYS A 244 -53.93 -3.06 -11.95
CA LYS A 244 -53.70 -1.70 -12.51
C LYS A 244 -54.98 -1.21 -13.22
N PRO A 245 -55.23 0.11 -13.38
CA PRO A 245 -54.64 0.96 -14.45
C PRO A 245 -54.36 2.39 -13.93
N GLY A 246 -53.78 3.39 -14.61
CA GLY A 246 -53.38 3.67 -15.99
C GLY A 246 -52.89 5.15 -16.01
N ARG A 247 -52.03 5.52 -16.96
CA ARG A 247 -51.55 6.90 -17.21
C ARG A 247 -52.68 7.82 -17.71
N PRO A 248 -52.54 9.14 -17.57
CA PRO A 248 -52.09 10.02 -18.68
C PRO A 248 -51.08 11.06 -18.16
N GLY A 249 -50.36 11.89 -18.91
CA GLY A 249 -50.35 12.32 -20.30
C GLY A 249 -49.48 13.60 -20.33
N ARG A 250 -48.68 13.77 -21.39
CA ARG A 250 -47.76 14.91 -21.61
C ARG A 250 -48.54 16.11 -22.18
N PRO A 251 -48.03 17.35 -22.00
CA PRO A 251 -47.69 18.19 -23.16
C PRO A 251 -46.33 18.87 -22.93
N GLY A 252 -45.53 19.34 -23.88
CA GLY A 252 -45.74 19.76 -25.26
C GLY A 252 -44.91 21.05 -25.44
N LYS A 253 -43.88 21.01 -26.31
CA LYS A 253 -43.06 22.17 -26.72
C LYS A 253 -43.91 23.25 -27.41
N PRO A 254 -43.34 24.45 -27.58
CA PRO A 254 -43.20 24.95 -28.95
C PRO A 254 -41.77 25.41 -29.29
N GLY A 255 -41.43 25.36 -30.57
CA GLY A 255 -40.16 25.79 -31.13
C GLY A 255 -40.27 26.93 -32.14
N ARG A 256 -39.11 27.36 -32.64
CA ARG A 256 -38.81 28.14 -33.87
C ARG A 256 -37.32 27.83 -34.15
N ARG A 257 -36.81 27.32 -35.28
CA ARG A 257 -37.05 27.41 -36.75
C ARG A 257 -36.96 28.86 -37.24
N GLY A 258 -36.14 29.27 -38.20
CA GLY A 258 -35.05 28.72 -39.04
C GLY A 258 -34.08 29.89 -39.32
N LYS A 259 -33.21 30.00 -40.33
CA LYS A 259 -32.98 29.38 -41.64
C LYS A 259 -31.65 30.05 -42.11
N GLY A 260 -30.62 29.34 -42.55
CA GLY A 260 -30.36 29.07 -43.97
C GLY A 260 -29.34 30.06 -44.59
N GLY A 261 -28.34 29.55 -45.31
CA GLY A 261 -27.43 30.38 -46.11
C GLY A 261 -26.19 29.66 -46.59
N SER A 262 -26.28 29.06 -47.78
CA SER A 262 -25.22 28.38 -48.53
C SER A 262 -24.33 29.34 -49.34
N GLY A 263 -23.09 28.93 -49.62
CA GLY A 263 -22.47 29.10 -50.94
C GLY A 263 -21.21 29.96 -51.01
N GLY A 264 -20.17 29.45 -51.68
CA GLY A 264 -19.05 30.26 -52.19
C GLY A 264 -17.74 29.51 -52.44
N LYS A 265 -17.58 28.96 -53.65
CA LYS A 265 -16.31 28.49 -54.25
C LYS A 265 -15.47 29.68 -54.77
N GLY A 266 -14.14 29.49 -54.84
CA GLY A 266 -13.18 30.24 -55.68
C GLY A 266 -11.87 30.41 -54.92
N GLY A 267 -10.68 29.93 -55.33
CA GLY A 267 -10.13 29.76 -56.67
C GLY A 267 -9.12 30.89 -56.94
N GLY A 268 -7.81 30.64 -56.81
CA GLY A 268 -6.77 31.63 -57.10
C GLY A 268 -5.34 31.10 -57.02
N LYS A 269 -4.79 30.71 -58.19
CA LYS A 269 -3.35 30.53 -58.46
C LYS A 269 -2.69 31.90 -58.70
N GLY A 270 -1.40 32.04 -58.37
CA GLY A 270 -0.49 33.05 -58.92
C GLY A 270 0.86 33.02 -58.19
N ARG A 271 1.87 32.26 -58.68
CA ARG A 271 2.96 32.62 -59.63
C ARG A 271 4.02 33.58 -59.07
N ARG A 272 5.26 33.05 -59.14
CA ARG A 272 6.60 33.64 -58.95
C ARG A 272 6.88 34.90 -59.78
N PRO A 273 7.97 35.61 -59.44
CA PRO A 273 9.16 35.67 -60.29
C PRO A 273 10.28 34.72 -59.82
#